data_AF-A0A438J5A0-F1
#
_entry.id   AF-A0A438J5A0-F1
#
_cell.length_a   1.000
_cell.length_b   1.000
_cell.length_c   1.000
_cell.angle_alpha   90.00
_cell.angle_beta   90.00
_cell.angle_gamma   90.00
#
_symmetry.space_group_name_H-M   'P 1'
#
loop_
_entity.id
_entity.type
_entity.pdbx_description
1 polymer ?
#
loop_
_entity_poly.entity_id
_entity_poly.type
_entity_poly.pdbx_seq_one_letter_code
_entity_poly.pdbx_strand_id
1 'polypeptide(L)' 'MASSPPSKRRRKNSSKEDDTNGSSSSSPEKMTPVLVFAHGAGAPSSSDWMVRWKDMMGKAMHAVEVVTFDYPCEF' A
#
# COMPACT_ATOMS: atom_id res chain seq x y z
N MET A 1 31.58 9.55 31.67
CA MET A 1 31.74 8.44 30.69
C MET A 1 30.37 8.17 30.08
N ALA A 2 30.12 8.65 28.85
CA ALA A 2 28.83 8.46 28.18
C ALA A 2 28.89 7.22 27.28
N SER A 3 28.02 6.25 27.54
CA SER A 3 27.91 5.00 26.77
C SER A 3 27.34 5.29 25.37
N SER A 4 27.95 4.70 24.34
CA SER A 4 27.54 4.88 22.93
C SER A 4 26.14 4.33 22.65
N PRO A 5 25.35 4.98 21.77
CA PRO A 5 24.00 4.52 21.45
C PRO A 5 24.00 3.20 20.63
N PRO A 6 22.96 2.35 20.78
CA PRO A 6 22.92 1.03 20.17
C PRO A 6 22.84 1.09 18.64
N SER A 7 23.63 0.23 17.99
CA SER A 7 23.74 0.15 16.54
C SER A 7 22.42 -0.30 15.90
N LYS A 8 21.76 0.60 15.16
CA LYS A 8 20.53 0.30 14.40
C LYS A 8 20.81 -0.79 13.36
N ARG A 9 20.12 -1.93 13.48
CA ARG A 9 20.11 -3.03 12.50
C ARG A 9 19.72 -2.51 11.11
N ARG A 10 20.72 -2.35 10.25
CA ARG A 10 20.58 -1.98 8.83
C ARG A 10 20.03 -3.19 8.05
N ARG A 11 18.77 -3.14 7.61
CA ARG A 11 18.19 -4.15 6.72
C ARG A 11 18.90 -4.10 5.36
N LYS A 12 19.53 -5.20 4.96
CA LYS A 12 20.13 -5.39 3.64
C LYS A 12 19.02 -5.73 2.66
N ASN A 13 18.68 -4.81 1.75
CA ASN A 13 17.80 -5.09 0.63
C ASN A 13 18.62 -5.88 -0.41
N SER A 14 18.37 -7.19 -0.53
CA SER A 14 18.84 -7.98 -1.66
C SER A 14 17.87 -7.78 -2.81
N SER A 15 18.22 -6.89 -3.74
CA SER A 15 17.59 -6.78 -5.05
C SER A 15 17.75 -8.11 -5.78
N LYS A 16 16.66 -8.86 -5.90
CA LYS A 16 16.56 -9.98 -6.81
C LYS A 16 15.79 -9.48 -8.02
N GLU A 17 16.53 -9.24 -9.09
CA GLU A 17 16.02 -9.05 -10.45
C GLU A 17 15.40 -10.40 -10.85
N ASP A 18 14.09 -10.40 -11.11
CA ASP A 18 13.39 -11.53 -11.70
C ASP A 18 12.79 -11.06 -13.03
N ASP A 19 13.43 -11.51 -14.10
CA ASP A 19 13.00 -11.34 -15.48
C ASP A 19 11.62 -11.98 -15.69
N THR A 20 10.58 -11.15 -15.78
CA THR A 20 9.34 -11.54 -16.46
C THR A 20 9.09 -10.60 -17.62
N ASN A 21 9.65 -10.99 -18.75
CA ASN A 21 9.29 -10.53 -20.08
C ASN A 21 7.80 -10.80 -20.36
N GLY A 22 6.98 -9.77 -20.19
CA GLY A 22 5.60 -9.69 -20.63
C GLY A 22 5.37 -8.36 -21.31
N SER A 23 5.87 -8.22 -22.53
CA SER A 23 5.61 -7.08 -23.40
C SER A 23 4.11 -6.93 -23.65
N SER A 24 3.51 -5.87 -23.11
CA SER A 24 2.49 -5.11 -23.81
C SER A 24 2.75 -3.64 -23.54
N SER A 25 3.36 -2.97 -24.52
CA SER A 25 3.42 -1.52 -24.62
C SER A 25 2.02 -0.95 -24.86
N SER A 26 1.11 -1.11 -23.90
CA SER A 26 -0.06 -0.25 -23.85
C SER A 26 0.48 1.10 -23.38
N SER A 27 0.35 2.15 -24.19
CA SER A 27 0.06 3.47 -23.61
C SER A 27 -0.92 3.25 -22.44
N PRO A 28 -0.83 3.94 -21.30
CA PRO A 28 -1.83 3.84 -20.26
C PRO A 28 -3.16 4.36 -20.83
N GLU A 29 -3.84 3.53 -21.60
CA GLU A 29 -5.20 3.71 -22.07
C GLU A 29 -6.04 3.67 -20.82
N LYS A 30 -6.15 4.83 -20.17
CA LYS A 30 -7.03 5.18 -19.05
C LYS A 30 -7.52 3.95 -18.29
N MET A 31 -6.59 3.25 -17.66
CA MET A 31 -6.97 2.11 -16.83
C MET A 31 -7.70 2.70 -15.64
N THR A 32 -8.97 2.35 -15.48
CA THR A 32 -9.79 2.77 -14.35
C THR A 32 -9.90 1.57 -13.41
N PRO A 33 -8.90 1.31 -12.55
CA PRO A 33 -8.91 0.14 -11.68
C PRO A 33 -9.94 0.31 -10.55
N VAL A 34 -10.33 -0.82 -9.98
CA VAL A 34 -10.97 -0.90 -8.66
C VAL A 34 -9.90 -1.21 -7.64
N LEU A 35 -9.81 -0.42 -6.57
CA LEU A 35 -8.85 -0.60 -5.49
C LEU A 35 -9.58 -1.10 -4.24
N VAL A 36 -9.06 -2.15 -3.61
CA VAL A 36 -9.60 -2.69 -2.35
C VAL A 36 -8.60 -2.44 -1.23
N PHE A 37 -9.04 -1.75 -0.19
CA PHE A 37 -8.24 -1.32 0.96
C PHE A 37 -8.59 -2.16 2.18
N ALA A 38 -7.68 -3.01 2.61
CA ALA A 38 -7.83 -3.81 3.82
C ALA A 38 -7.15 -3.13 5.01
N HIS A 39 -7.79 -3.15 6.18
CA HIS A 39 -7.26 -2.46 7.36
C HIS A 39 -6.01 -3.12 7.93
N GLY A 40 -5.12 -2.31 8.52
CA GLY A 40 -4.00 -2.79 9.32
C GLY A 40 -4.39 -3.05 10.78
N ALA A 41 -3.47 -3.59 11.58
CA ALA A 41 -3.69 -3.76 13.02
C ALA A 41 -3.94 -2.40 13.69
N GLY A 42 -5.05 -2.28 14.44
CA GLY A 42 -5.39 -1.09 15.21
C GLY A 42 -5.85 0.13 14.41
N ALA A 43 -6.08 -0.01 13.09
CA ALA A 43 -6.50 1.08 12.22
C ALA A 43 -7.67 0.62 11.33
N PRO A 44 -8.88 0.44 11.87
CA PRO A 44 -10.06 0.01 11.09
C PRO A 44 -10.31 0.95 9.91
N SER A 45 -11.14 0.53 8.95
CA SER A 45 -11.38 1.36 7.76
C SER A 45 -11.98 2.73 8.02
N SER A 46 -12.67 2.90 9.14
CA SER A 46 -13.19 4.18 9.61
C SER A 46 -12.13 5.13 10.17
N SER A 47 -10.88 4.68 10.35
CA SER A 47 -9.80 5.53 10.86
C SER A 47 -9.49 6.67 9.90
N ASP A 48 -9.22 7.87 10.44
CA ASP A 48 -8.91 9.07 9.64
C ASP A 48 -7.77 8.83 8.64
N TRP A 49 -6.79 8.00 9.02
CA TRP A 49 -5.69 7.59 8.15
C TRP A 49 -6.18 6.80 6.93
N MET A 50 -6.97 5.74 7.12
CA MET A 50 -7.52 4.93 6.02
C MET A 50 -8.41 5.77 5.09
N VAL A 51 -9.25 6.64 5.67
CA VAL A 51 -10.13 7.53 4.91
C VAL A 51 -9.33 8.50 4.03
N ARG A 52 -8.28 9.12 4.58
CA ARG A 52 -7.41 10.01 3.79
C ARG A 52 -6.70 9.29 2.64
N TRP A 53 -6.27 8.06 2.87
CA TRP A 53 -5.61 7.26 1.83
C TRP A 53 -6.55 6.84 0.72
N LYS A 54 -7.78 6.43 1.06
CA LYS A 54 -8.84 6.13 0.10
C LYS A 54 -9.08 7.31 -0.84
N ASP A 55 -9.23 8.52 -0.28
CA ASP A 55 -9.47 9.73 -1.05
C ASP A 55 -8.28 10.11 -1.96
N MET A 56 -7.06 9.98 -1.45
CA MET A 56 -5.84 10.29 -2.20
C MET A 56 -5.69 9.37 -3.41
N MET A 57 -5.94 8.07 -3.23
CA MET A 57 -5.80 7.08 -4.30
C MET A 57 -6.90 7.18 -5.36
N GLY A 58 -8.14 7.47 -4.94
CA GLY A 58 -9.24 7.73 -5.87
C GLY A 58 -8.92 8.89 -6.83
N LYS A 59 -8.29 9.95 -6.31
CA LYS A 59 -7.85 11.11 -7.11
C LYS A 59 -6.64 10.81 -7.99
N ALA A 60 -5.63 10.13 -7.45
CA ALA A 60 -4.36 9.90 -8.14
C ALA A 60 -4.48 8.90 -9.31
N MET A 61 -5.35 7.90 -9.19
CA MET A 61 -5.44 6.81 -10.16
C MET A 61 -6.62 6.91 -11.11
N HIS A 62 -7.44 7.97 -11.01
CA HIS A 62 -8.75 8.03 -11.69
C HIS A 62 -9.53 6.71 -11.51
N ALA A 63 -9.46 6.14 -10.30
CA ALA A 63 -10.03 4.84 -10.01
C ALA A 63 -11.55 4.92 -10.13
N VAL A 64 -12.17 3.84 -10.62
CA VAL A 64 -13.64 3.74 -10.64
C VAL A 64 -14.15 3.75 -9.21
N GLU A 65 -13.47 3.03 -8.32
CA GLU A 65 -13.92 2.83 -6.96
C GLU A 65 -12.75 2.44 -6.05
N VAL A 66 -12.74 3.00 -4.84
CA VAL A 66 -11.86 2.57 -3.76
C VAL A 66 -12.74 2.05 -2.62
N VAL A 67 -12.78 0.73 -2.48
CA VAL A 67 -13.61 0.02 -1.50
C VAL A 67 -12.75 -0.33 -0.29
N THR A 68 -13.29 -0.15 0.91
CA THR A 68 -12.64 -0.63 2.14
C THR A 68 -13.18 -2.00 2.53
N PHE A 69 -12.30 -2.88 2.96
CA PHE A 69 -12.61 -4.22 3.44
C PHE A 69 -12.18 -4.32 4.90
N ASP A 70 -13.15 -4.49 5.80
CA ASP A 70 -12.87 -4.73 7.21
C ASP A 70 -12.91 -6.21 7.54
N TYR A 71 -11.87 -6.68 8.24
CA TYR A 71 -11.86 -8.03 8.75
C TYR A 71 -12.77 -8.11 9.99
N PRO A 72 -13.57 -9.18 10.13
CA PRO A 72 -14.35 -9.39 11.34
C PRO A 72 -13.40 -9.60 12.52
N CYS A 73 -13.49 -8.71 13.51
CA CYS A 73 -12.86 -8.90 14.82
C CYS A 73 -13.79 -9.74 15.70
N GLU A 74 -14.07 -10.99 15.34
CA GLU A 74 -14.75 -11.93 16.23
C GLU A 74 -13.76 -13.01 16.68
N PHE A 75 -13.48 -13.02 17.98
CA PHE A 75 -12.83 -14.10 18.73
C PHE A 75 -13.65 -14.37 19.98
#